data_AF-A0A0P1G1H4-F1
#
_entry.id   AF-A0A0P1G1H4-F1
#
_cell.length_a   1.000
_cell.length_b   1.000
_cell.length_c   1.000
_cell.angle_alpha   90.00
_cell.angle_beta   90.00
_cell.angle_gamma   90.00
#
_symmetry.space_group_name_H-M   'P 1'
#
loop_
_entity.id
_entity.type
_entity.pdbx_description
1 polymer ?
#
loop_
_entity_poly.entity_id
_entity_poly.type
_entity_poly.pdbx_seq_one_letter_code
_entity_poly.pdbx_strand_id
1 'polypeptide(L)'
;MTGPSLRDAPHLLLDALDKGQDLLRAELRLARAEVTQGLEQMGKGAALYAAAGLFGLTALHALAATAVLGLMALGLGALASAAIVTLVLLAVAAILALTARSRLKNASLTPKRSLRGLRADLTTAKEAAHV
;
A
#
# COMPACT_ATOMS: atom_id res chain seq x y z
N MET A 1 -34.49 -47.90 -3.37
CA MET A 1 -34.05 -46.51 -3.11
C MET A 1 -33.72 -46.41 -1.63
N THR A 2 -32.49 -46.80 -1.24
CA THR A 2 -32.02 -46.78 0.14
C THR A 2 -31.41 -45.40 0.41
N GLY A 3 -32.03 -44.62 1.30
CA GLY A 3 -31.50 -43.33 1.72
C GLY A 3 -30.15 -43.46 2.44
N PRO A 4 -29.36 -42.38 2.52
CA PRO A 4 -28.06 -42.37 3.19
C PRO A 4 -28.18 -42.94 4.61
N SER A 5 -27.35 -43.93 4.95
CA SER A 5 -27.43 -44.61 6.23
C SER A 5 -26.84 -43.73 7.34
N LEU A 6 -27.46 -43.67 8.52
CA LEU A 6 -26.97 -42.85 9.65
C LEU A 6 -25.56 -43.26 10.16
N ARG A 7 -25.05 -44.43 9.74
CA ARG A 7 -23.68 -44.87 9.98
C ARG A 7 -22.64 -44.14 9.14
N ASP A 8 -23.09 -43.48 8.07
CA ASP A 8 -22.24 -42.82 7.08
C ASP A 8 -22.05 -41.33 7.38
N ALA A 9 -22.93 -40.75 8.20
CA ALA A 9 -22.86 -39.37 8.66
C ALA A 9 -21.49 -38.95 9.25
N PRO A 10 -20.78 -39.79 10.02
CA PRO A 10 -19.46 -39.44 10.53
C PRO A 10 -18.41 -39.27 9.42
N HIS A 11 -18.43 -40.10 8.38
CA HIS A 11 -17.42 -40.01 7.32
C HIS A 11 -17.68 -38.86 6.35
N LEU A 12 -18.95 -38.52 6.11
CA LEU A 12 -19.30 -37.34 5.30
C LEU A 12 -18.90 -36.03 5.99
N LEU A 13 -19.00 -35.98 7.32
CA LEU A 13 -18.53 -34.85 8.11
C LEU A 13 -17.01 -34.72 8.05
N LEU A 14 -16.29 -35.83 8.18
CA LEU A 14 -14.83 -35.85 8.08
C LEU A 14 -14.34 -35.43 6.69
N ASP A 15 -14.96 -35.93 5.62
CA ASP A 15 -14.65 -35.54 4.24
C ASP A 15 -14.93 -34.04 3.97
N ALA A 16 -16.01 -33.50 4.53
CA ALA A 16 -16.34 -32.08 4.40
C ALA A 16 -15.34 -31.19 5.16
N LEU A 17 -14.88 -31.62 6.33
CA LEU A 17 -13.85 -30.93 7.10
C LEU A 17 -12.50 -30.95 6.39
N ASP A 18 -12.10 -32.07 5.80
CA ASP A 18 -10.86 -32.19 5.02
C ASP A 18 -10.90 -31.29 3.77
N LYS A 19 -12.00 -31.30 3.01
CA LYS A 19 -12.17 -30.41 1.86
C LYS A 19 -12.15 -28.93 2.26
N GLY A 20 -12.74 -28.58 3.40
CA GLY A 20 -12.71 -27.23 3.94
C GLY A 20 -11.28 -26.77 4.30
N GLN A 21 -10.47 -27.66 4.88
CA GLN A 21 -9.07 -27.37 5.19
C GLN A 21 -8.24 -27.15 3.91
N ASP A 22 -8.46 -27.95 2.87
CA ASP A 22 -7.74 -27.82 1.61
C ASP A 22 -8.10 -26.54 0.85
N LEU A 23 -9.37 -26.13 0.88
CA LEU A 23 -9.81 -24.83 0.35
C LEU A 23 -9.16 -23.67 1.11
N LEU A 24 -9.16 -23.71 2.45
CA LEU A 24 -8.52 -22.68 3.27
C LEU A 24 -7.02 -22.56 2.96
N ARG A 25 -6.31 -23.69 2.81
CA ARG A 25 -4.90 -23.72 2.41
C ARG A 25 -4.70 -23.14 1.01
N ALA A 26 -5.60 -23.41 0.08
CA ALA A 26 -5.55 -22.84 -1.28
C ALA A 26 -5.76 -21.32 -1.28
N GLU A 27 -6.72 -20.82 -0.50
CA GLU A 27 -6.99 -19.39 -0.30
C GLU A 27 -5.77 -18.68 0.30
N LEU A 28 -5.17 -19.27 1.35
CA LEU A 28 -3.96 -18.76 1.98
C LEU A 28 -2.78 -18.74 1.01
N ARG A 29 -2.63 -19.77 0.17
CA ARG A 29 -1.58 -19.83 -0.86
C ARG A 29 -1.78 -18.75 -1.91
N LEU A 30 -3.02 -18.51 -2.34
CA LEU A 30 -3.35 -17.48 -3.32
C LEU A 30 -3.12 -16.07 -2.75
N ALA A 31 -3.61 -15.81 -1.53
CA ALA A 31 -3.40 -14.55 -0.82
C ALA A 31 -1.90 -14.28 -0.62
N ARG A 32 -1.12 -15.29 -0.24
CA ARG A 32 0.33 -15.19 -0.10
C ARG A 32 1.01 -14.89 -1.45
N ALA A 33 0.56 -15.51 -2.54
CA ALA A 33 1.08 -15.23 -3.87
C ALA A 33 0.78 -13.79 -4.32
N GLU A 34 -0.45 -13.29 -4.10
CA GLU A 34 -0.83 -11.92 -4.46
C GLU A 34 -0.05 -10.88 -3.65
N VAL A 35 0.13 -11.11 -2.34
CA VAL A 35 0.99 -10.26 -1.49
C VAL A 35 2.43 -10.30 -1.96
N THR A 36 2.99 -11.48 -2.24
CA THR A 36 4.39 -11.63 -2.66
C THR A 36 4.63 -10.96 -4.02
N GLN A 37 3.73 -11.15 -4.97
CA GLN A 37 3.81 -10.50 -6.29
C GLN A 37 3.68 -8.98 -6.16
N GLY A 38 2.79 -8.49 -5.29
CA GLY A 38 2.70 -7.07 -4.96
C GLY A 38 3.99 -6.52 -4.36
N LEU A 39 4.59 -7.24 -3.41
CA LEU A 39 5.86 -6.88 -2.78
C LEU A 39 7.03 -6.87 -3.77
N GLU A 40 7.11 -7.84 -4.68
CA GLU A 40 8.17 -7.87 -5.70
C GLU A 40 8.04 -6.72 -6.71
N GLN A 41 6.81 -6.42 -7.13
CA GLN A 41 6.52 -5.32 -8.04
C GLN A 41 6.86 -3.96 -7.40
N MET A 42 6.54 -3.79 -6.12
CA MET A 42 6.90 -2.60 -5.34
C MET A 42 8.39 -2.55 -5.00
N GLY A 43 8.99 -3.69 -4.67
CA GLY A 43 10.37 -3.81 -4.17
C GLY A 43 11.43 -3.43 -5.20
N LYS A 44 11.23 -3.79 -6.48
CA LYS A 44 12.17 -3.43 -7.56
C LYS A 44 12.28 -1.92 -7.76
N GLY A 45 11.18 -1.18 -7.60
CA GLY A 45 11.19 0.28 -7.67
C GLY A 45 11.61 0.94 -6.36
N ALA A 46 11.20 0.37 -5.22
CA ALA A 46 11.37 1.00 -3.90
C ALA A 46 12.83 1.26 -3.54
N ALA A 47 13.76 0.35 -3.86
CA ALA A 47 15.17 0.53 -3.56
C ALA A 47 15.80 1.71 -4.35
N LEU A 48 15.48 1.80 -5.65
CA LEU A 48 15.95 2.91 -6.49
C LEU A 48 15.31 4.24 -6.07
N TYR A 49 14.03 4.25 -5.72
CA TYR A 49 13.37 5.45 -5.19
C TYR A 49 13.93 5.88 -3.84
N ALA A 50 14.28 4.93 -2.96
CA ALA A 50 14.94 5.23 -1.70
C ALA A 50 16.34 5.85 -1.92
N ALA A 51 17.14 5.28 -2.82
CA ALA A 51 18.43 5.83 -3.21
C ALA A 51 18.28 7.23 -3.84
N ALA A 52 17.35 7.39 -4.78
CA ALA A 52 17.06 8.69 -5.39
C ALA A 52 16.60 9.73 -4.36
N GLY A 53 15.80 9.32 -3.38
CA GLY A 53 15.40 10.17 -2.25
C GLY A 53 16.59 10.63 -1.41
N LEU A 54 17.51 9.71 -1.09
CA LEU A 54 18.72 10.02 -0.34
C LEU A 54 19.62 11.01 -1.11
N PHE A 55 19.98 10.68 -2.35
CA PHE A 55 20.80 11.56 -3.19
C PHE A 55 20.12 12.90 -3.48
N GLY A 56 18.81 12.89 -3.71
CA GLY A 56 18.01 14.09 -3.91
C GLY A 56 18.03 14.99 -2.67
N LEU A 57 17.92 14.43 -1.47
CA LEU A 57 18.01 15.19 -0.21
C LEU A 57 19.41 15.76 0.00
N THR A 58 20.46 15.01 -0.30
CA THR A 58 21.84 15.50 -0.23
C THR A 58 22.07 16.64 -1.22
N ALA A 59 21.62 16.48 -2.47
CA ALA A 59 21.72 17.52 -3.49
C ALA A 59 20.91 18.77 -3.11
N LEU A 60 19.74 18.61 -2.50
CA LEU A 60 18.92 19.73 -2.04
C LEU A 60 19.64 20.57 -0.98
N HIS A 61 20.34 19.94 -0.03
CA HIS A 61 21.16 20.68 0.96
C HIS A 61 22.32 21.43 0.29
N ALA A 62 23.00 20.80 -0.66
CA ALA A 62 24.08 21.44 -1.41
C ALA A 62 23.56 22.65 -2.23
N LEU A 63 22.38 22.52 -2.87
CA LEU A 63 21.72 23.62 -3.57
C LEU A 63 21.29 24.73 -2.61
N ALA A 64 20.77 24.40 -1.43
CA ALA A 64 20.42 25.38 -0.42
C ALA A 64 21.65 26.18 0.03
N ALA A 65 22.77 25.52 0.32
CA ALA A 65 24.02 26.18 0.65
C ALA A 65 24.53 27.07 -0.50
N THR A 66 24.47 26.56 -1.74
CA THR A 66 24.83 27.32 -2.94
C THR A 66 23.99 28.57 -3.10
N ALA A 67 22.67 28.48 -2.87
CA ALA A 67 21.75 29.61 -2.95
C ALA A 67 22.05 30.66 -1.87
N VAL A 68 22.32 30.23 -0.63
CA VAL A 68 22.71 31.13 0.46
C VAL A 68 23.99 31.88 0.11
N LEU A 69 25.03 31.16 -0.32
CA LEU A 69 26.31 31.77 -0.72
C LEU A 69 26.13 32.72 -1.92
N GLY A 70 25.28 32.37 -2.89
CA GLY A 70 24.95 33.23 -4.02
C GLY A 70 24.27 34.54 -3.59
N LEU A 71 23.31 34.47 -2.66
CA LEU A 71 22.67 35.68 -2.11
C LEU A 71 23.65 36.52 -1.30
N MET A 72 24.55 35.88 -0.54
CA MET A 72 25.62 36.59 0.16
C MET A 72 26.55 37.31 -0.81
N ALA A 73 26.87 36.70 -1.96
CA ALA A 73 27.68 37.33 -3.01
C ALA A 73 27.00 38.54 -3.66
N LEU A 74 25.67 38.66 -3.56
CA LEU A 74 24.90 39.85 -3.96
C LEU A 74 24.87 40.95 -2.87
N GLY A 75 25.60 40.78 -1.77
CA GLY A 75 25.71 41.75 -0.68
C GLY A 75 24.68 41.56 0.45
N LEU A 76 23.88 40.49 0.43
CA LEU A 76 22.99 40.20 1.55
C LEU A 76 23.78 39.63 2.73
N GLY A 77 23.39 40.02 3.96
CA GLY A 77 23.93 39.40 5.16
C GLY A 77 23.64 37.91 5.25
N ALA A 78 24.46 37.15 5.99
CA ALA A 78 24.32 35.70 6.13
C ALA A 78 22.94 35.28 6.66
N LEU A 79 22.43 35.97 7.69
CA LEU A 79 21.09 35.69 8.26
C LEU A 79 19.97 35.97 7.26
N ALA A 80 20.02 37.09 6.54
CA ALA A 80 19.00 37.44 5.55
C ALA A 80 18.98 36.41 4.40
N SER A 81 20.16 36.03 3.90
CA SER A 81 20.32 35.03 2.84
C SER A 81 19.76 33.67 3.26
N ALA A 82 20.16 33.18 4.45
CA ALA A 82 19.67 31.92 4.98
C ALA A 82 18.16 31.93 5.24
N ALA A 83 17.61 33.04 5.76
CA ALA A 83 16.18 33.17 6.03
C ALA A 83 15.35 33.12 4.74
N ILE A 84 15.78 33.82 3.69
CA ILE A 84 15.09 33.82 2.39
C ILE A 84 15.06 32.41 1.80
N VAL A 85 16.21 31.74 1.71
CA VAL A 85 16.29 30.38 1.15
C VAL A 85 15.44 29.40 1.97
N THR A 86 15.47 29.51 3.30
CA THR A 86 14.65 28.67 4.19
C THR A 86 13.16 28.88 3.96
N LEU A 87 12.70 30.13 3.84
CA LEU A 87 11.28 30.43 3.58
C LEU A 87 10.82 29.87 2.23
N VAL A 88 11.65 29.99 1.19
CA VAL A 88 11.36 29.43 -0.14
C VAL A 88 11.24 27.91 -0.07
N LEU A 89 12.19 27.23 0.60
CA LEU A 89 12.16 25.77 0.76
C LEU A 89 10.96 25.30 1.57
N LEU A 90 10.57 26.02 2.63
CA LEU A 90 9.36 25.71 3.40
C LEU A 90 8.09 25.86 2.57
N ALA A 91 7.99 26.90 1.74
CA ALA A 91 6.86 27.08 0.84
C ALA A 91 6.76 25.91 -0.16
N VAL A 92 7.87 25.52 -0.77
CA VAL A 92 7.92 24.35 -1.67
C VAL A 92 7.54 23.07 -0.92
N ALA A 93 8.10 22.84 0.26
CA ALA A 93 7.79 21.66 1.08
C ALA A 93 6.29 21.59 1.45
N ALA A 94 5.67 22.72 1.81
CA ALA A 94 4.24 22.79 2.10
C ALA A 94 3.39 22.39 0.87
N ILE A 95 3.73 22.91 -0.33
CA ILE A 95 3.03 22.56 -1.58
C ILE A 95 3.18 21.07 -1.88
N LEU A 96 4.38 20.51 -1.74
CA LEU A 96 4.63 19.09 -1.96
C LEU A 96 3.85 18.23 -0.96
N ALA A 97 3.85 18.59 0.32
CA ALA A 97 3.13 17.86 1.37
C ALA A 97 1.61 17.86 1.13
N LEU A 98 1.04 19.01 0.75
CA LEU A 98 -0.39 19.11 0.41
C LEU A 98 -0.74 18.30 -0.84
N THR A 99 0.14 18.31 -1.86
CA THR A 99 -0.03 17.52 -3.08
C THR A 99 0.05 16.03 -2.79
N ALA A 100 1.04 15.60 -2.00
CA ALA A 100 1.19 14.21 -1.57
C ALA A 100 -0.03 13.75 -0.77
N ARG A 101 -0.51 14.57 0.18
CA ARG A 101 -1.72 14.29 0.94
C ARG A 101 -2.95 14.11 0.05
N SER A 102 -3.13 14.97 -0.95
CA SER A 102 -4.23 14.87 -1.93
C SER A 102 -4.15 13.56 -2.72
N ARG A 103 -2.96 13.20 -3.21
CA ARG A 103 -2.74 11.96 -3.98
C ARG A 103 -2.94 10.71 -3.14
N LEU A 104 -2.46 10.69 -1.91
CA LEU A 104 -2.62 9.56 -0.99
C LEU A 104 -4.06 9.38 -0.53
N LYS A 105 -4.82 10.46 -0.35
CA LYS A 105 -6.25 10.39 -0.04
C LYS A 105 -7.07 9.74 -1.18
N ASN A 106 -6.65 9.95 -2.43
CA ASN A 106 -7.31 9.42 -3.62
C ASN A 106 -6.79 8.02 -4.02
N ALA A 107 -5.61 7.64 -3.56
CA ALA A 107 -5.07 6.30 -3.69
C ALA A 107 -5.79 5.38 -2.69
N SER A 108 -6.90 4.77 -3.13
CA SER A 108 -7.50 3.64 -2.42
C SER A 108 -6.46 2.53 -2.29
N LEU A 109 -5.84 2.42 -1.11
CA LEU A 109 -5.04 1.28 -0.66
C LEU A 109 -5.92 0.08 -0.30
N THR A 110 -7.17 0.06 -0.77
CA THR A 110 -8.13 -0.98 -0.49
C THR A 110 -7.96 -2.08 -1.53
N PRO A 111 -7.63 -3.33 -1.16
CA PRO A 111 -7.56 -4.44 -2.10
C PRO A 111 -8.90 -4.58 -2.84
N LYS A 112 -8.94 -4.15 -4.11
CA LYS A 112 -10.18 -4.07 -4.91
C LYS A 112 -10.79 -5.44 -5.23
N ARG A 113 -10.05 -6.54 -5.00
CA ARG A 113 -10.49 -7.92 -5.22
C ARG A 113 -11.07 -8.54 -3.96
N SER A 114 -10.43 -8.42 -2.80
CA SER A 114 -10.86 -9.07 -1.55
C SER A 114 -12.24 -8.63 -1.07
N LEU A 115 -12.63 -7.37 -1.30
CA LEU A 115 -13.94 -6.85 -0.86
C LEU A 115 -15.10 -7.19 -1.79
N ARG A 116 -14.84 -7.54 -3.07
CA ARG A 116 -15.91 -7.88 -4.02
C ARG A 116 -16.36 -9.32 -3.89
N GLY A 117 -15.44 -10.26 -3.63
CA GLY A 117 -15.78 -11.66 -3.36
C GLY A 117 -16.62 -11.81 -2.10
N LEU A 118 -16.17 -11.24 -0.98
CA LEU A 118 -16.90 -11.32 0.30
C LEU A 118 -18.32 -10.74 0.25
N ARG A 119 -18.56 -9.69 -0.54
CA ARG A 119 -19.92 -9.11 -0.66
C ARG A 119 -20.84 -9.95 -1.53
N ALA A 120 -20.33 -10.55 -2.60
CA ALA A 120 -21.09 -11.44 -3.45
C ALA A 120 -21.49 -12.72 -2.69
N ASP A 121 -20.56 -13.30 -1.93
CA ASP A 121 -20.81 -14.54 -1.18
C ASP A 121 -21.84 -14.35 -0.05
N LEU A 122 -21.84 -13.18 0.60
CA LEU A 122 -22.86 -12.86 1.61
C LEU A 122 -24.26 -12.66 1.03
N THR A 123 -24.38 -12.24 -0.22
CA THR A 123 -25.68 -12.13 -0.90
C THR A 123 -26.21 -13.49 -1.30
N THR A 124 -25.36 -14.37 -1.85
CA THR A 124 -25.76 -15.72 -2.26
C THR A 124 -26.07 -16.62 -1.06
N ALA A 125 -25.34 -16.48 0.05
CA ALA A 125 -25.63 -17.19 1.30
C ALA A 125 -26.94 -16.72 1.96
N LYS A 126 -27.29 -15.43 1.84
CA LYS A 126 -28.58 -14.92 2.33
C LYS A 126 -29.76 -15.37 1.48
N GLU A 127 -29.59 -15.49 0.16
CA GLU A 127 -30.62 -16.02 -0.73
C GLU A 127 -30.84 -17.52 -0.50
N ALA A 128 -29.77 -18.30 -0.28
CA ALA A 128 -29.87 -19.73 0.04
C ALA A 128 -30.49 -20.02 1.42
N ALA A 129 -30.46 -19.07 2.36
CA ALA A 129 -31.07 -19.20 3.68
C ALA A 129 -32.53 -18.70 3.74
N HIS A 130 -33.07 -18.18 2.62
CA HIS A 130 -34.44 -17.70 2.51
C HIS A 130 -35.33 -18.56 1.59
N VAL A 131 -34.87 -19.78 1.28
CA VAL A 131 -35.62 -20.87 0.63
C VAL A 131 -35.69 -22.03 1.62
#